data_AF-A0A7J6XR42-F1
#
_entry.id   AF-A0A7J6XR42-F1
#
_cell.length_a   1.000
_cell.length_b   1.000
_cell.length_c   1.000
_cell.angle_alpha   90.00
_cell.angle_beta   90.00
_cell.angle_gamma   90.00
#
_symmetry.space_group_name_H-M   'P 1'
#
loop_
_entity.id
_entity.type
_entity.pdbx_description
1 polymer ?
#
loop_
_entity_poly.entity_id
_entity_poly.type
_entity_poly.pdbx_seq_one_letter_code
_entity_poly.pdbx_strand_id
1 'polypeptide(L)'
;MTEGESPKWKSSLLQKRLVTRRAFCNEASQCAASILGSEAARVDGQLCDDVRAVLAGNAVYIRRFVCEEADMRLYERLRAELVAATGANMSRDGGRIDWSRHEIFENPTGISAMFNEIIEMLAEYFDLDVYATRLNYYRDGHQWKPQHHDSHAYGGTSTHAGERLREDFTVGITLGATRSLLFVHEASGHQFDFPQRNGDCFAFTSEVNNAFTHGVPRVNTPIGDRFSIIAWGRRRTMNERNSDRAVTSFEGNDLRSVDDAIRAAHQLVSRASASTRPTVTPTLSTRMERNDGNSHRNESSAGSSVPAKKKKKNRLQ
;
A
#
# COMPACT_ATOMS: atom_id res chain seq x y z
N MET A 1 -2.25 39.59 -1.79
CA MET A 1 -2.39 38.16 -2.14
C MET A 1 -3.04 37.50 -0.95
N THR A 2 -4.33 37.21 -1.06
CA THR A 2 -5.16 36.64 0.02
C THR A 2 -4.78 35.19 0.25
N GLU A 3 -4.59 34.82 1.52
CA GLU A 3 -4.41 33.44 1.97
C GLU A 3 -5.52 32.56 1.37
N GLY A 4 -5.13 31.59 0.54
CA GLY A 4 -6.07 30.72 -0.16
C GLY A 4 -6.79 29.80 0.84
N GLU A 5 -8.12 29.86 0.84
CA GLU A 5 -8.95 28.88 1.55
C GLU A 5 -8.54 27.46 1.12
N SER A 6 -8.19 26.63 2.10
CA SER A 6 -7.95 25.22 1.84
C SER A 6 -9.23 24.57 1.27
N PRO A 7 -9.12 23.65 0.31
CA PRO A 7 -10.28 23.00 -0.28
C PRO A 7 -11.16 22.39 0.81
N LYS A 8 -12.46 22.74 0.78
CA LYS A 8 -13.44 22.24 1.75
C LYS A 8 -13.81 20.80 1.37
N TRP A 9 -13.07 19.85 1.92
CA TRP A 9 -13.36 18.42 1.79
C TRP A 9 -14.79 18.09 2.23
N LYS A 10 -15.47 17.16 1.56
CA LYS A 10 -16.82 16.69 1.88
C LYS A 10 -16.79 15.42 2.73
N SER A 11 -15.86 14.52 2.45
CA SER A 11 -15.68 13.27 3.18
C SER A 11 -15.35 13.55 4.64
N SER A 12 -16.22 13.10 5.55
CA SER A 12 -16.02 13.27 6.99
C SER A 12 -14.79 12.50 7.48
N LEU A 13 -14.48 11.36 6.85
CA LEU A 13 -13.30 10.56 7.17
C LEU A 13 -12.03 11.31 6.77
N LEU A 14 -11.99 11.90 5.56
CA LEU A 14 -10.87 12.71 5.10
C LEU A 14 -10.64 13.93 5.99
N GLN A 15 -11.71 14.67 6.33
CA GLN A 15 -11.62 15.81 7.25
C GLN A 15 -11.00 15.41 8.60
N LYS A 16 -11.51 14.33 9.22
CA LYS A 16 -10.98 13.82 10.51
C LYS A 16 -9.49 13.44 10.40
N ARG A 17 -9.10 12.82 9.30
CA ARG A 17 -7.70 12.45 9.07
C ARG A 17 -6.81 13.66 8.85
N LEU A 18 -7.27 14.69 8.14
CA LEU A 18 -6.48 15.92 7.96
C LEU A 18 -6.34 16.77 9.23
N VAL A 19 -7.30 16.67 10.16
CA VAL A 19 -7.18 17.29 11.50
C VAL A 19 -6.07 16.61 12.31
N THR A 20 -5.98 15.28 12.25
CA THR A 20 -4.97 14.51 13.01
C THR A 20 -3.62 14.44 12.29
N ARG A 21 -3.61 14.56 10.96
CA ARG A 21 -2.43 14.54 10.11
C ARG A 21 -2.48 15.68 9.11
N ARG A 22 -1.60 16.68 9.28
CA ARG A 22 -1.57 17.88 8.43
C ARG A 22 -1.46 17.58 6.93
N ALA A 23 -0.76 16.51 6.56
CA ALA A 23 -0.60 16.07 5.18
C ALA A 23 -0.34 14.56 5.10
N PHE A 24 -0.61 13.99 3.93
CA PHE A 24 -0.19 12.65 3.56
C PHE A 24 1.07 12.71 2.71
N CYS A 25 1.93 11.70 2.83
CA CYS A 25 3.17 11.60 2.08
C CYS A 25 3.14 10.35 1.21
N ASN A 26 3.47 10.49 -0.07
CA ASN A 26 3.72 9.34 -0.93
C ASN A 26 5.09 8.73 -0.58
N GLU A 27 5.08 7.49 -0.12
CA GLU A 27 6.24 6.69 0.25
C GLU A 27 6.57 5.59 -0.79
N ALA A 28 5.88 5.56 -1.94
CA ALA A 28 6.07 4.51 -2.95
C ALA A 28 7.53 4.42 -3.45
N SER A 29 8.20 5.56 -3.61
CA SER A 29 9.61 5.61 -4.01
C SER A 29 10.55 4.93 -3.00
N GLN A 30 10.22 4.98 -1.71
CA GLN A 30 11.01 4.33 -0.67
C GLN A 30 10.91 2.80 -0.76
N CYS A 31 9.72 2.29 -1.12
CA CYS A 31 9.49 0.87 -1.35
C CYS A 31 10.19 0.39 -2.63
N ALA A 32 10.05 1.16 -3.72
CA ALA A 32 10.56 0.77 -5.03
C ALA A 32 12.09 0.92 -5.16
N ALA A 33 12.73 1.82 -4.40
CA ALA A 33 14.16 2.12 -4.56
C ALA A 33 15.09 0.89 -4.52
N SER A 34 14.72 -0.14 -3.75
CA SER A 34 15.52 -1.36 -3.61
C SER A 34 15.60 -2.20 -4.90
N ILE A 35 14.67 -2.02 -5.84
CA ILE A 35 14.60 -2.81 -7.07
C ILE A 35 15.84 -2.62 -7.97
N LEU A 36 16.46 -1.43 -7.90
CA LEU A 36 17.69 -1.06 -8.62
C LEU A 36 18.96 -1.28 -7.77
N GLY A 37 18.89 -2.22 -6.82
CA GLY A 37 19.97 -2.50 -5.88
C GLY A 37 21.22 -3.14 -6.52
N SER A 38 21.07 -3.89 -7.60
CA SER A 38 22.17 -4.57 -8.29
C SER A 38 22.67 -3.81 -9.51
N GLU A 39 23.93 -4.01 -9.90
CA GLU A 39 24.48 -3.44 -11.13
C GLU A 39 23.71 -3.89 -12.37
N ALA A 40 23.33 -5.18 -12.42
CA ALA A 40 22.50 -5.73 -13.50
C ALA A 40 21.17 -4.99 -13.64
N ALA A 41 20.51 -4.66 -12.52
CA ALA A 41 19.25 -3.90 -12.54
C ALA A 41 19.44 -2.46 -13.03
N ARG A 42 20.58 -1.84 -12.72
CA ARG A 42 20.87 -0.44 -13.10
C ARG A 42 21.25 -0.26 -14.58
N VAL A 43 21.65 -1.34 -15.25
CA VAL A 43 21.96 -1.33 -16.69
C VAL A 43 20.81 -1.88 -17.54
N ASP A 44 19.77 -2.43 -16.92
CA ASP A 44 18.52 -2.79 -17.59
C ASP A 44 17.72 -1.50 -17.87
N GLY A 45 17.80 -1.02 -19.11
CA GLY A 45 17.17 0.22 -19.54
C GLY A 45 15.64 0.21 -19.37
N GLN A 46 14.99 -0.92 -19.69
CA GLN A 46 13.53 -1.04 -19.57
C GLN A 46 13.11 -0.98 -18.10
N LEU A 47 13.78 -1.75 -17.23
CA LEU A 47 13.53 -1.70 -15.79
C LEU A 47 13.77 -0.29 -15.23
N CYS A 48 14.83 0.40 -15.66
CA CYS A 48 15.12 1.75 -15.22
C CYS A 48 14.02 2.75 -15.61
N ASP A 49 13.48 2.62 -16.83
CA ASP A 49 12.40 3.47 -17.33
C ASP A 49 11.09 3.21 -16.58
N ASP A 50 10.72 1.95 -16.37
CA ASP A 50 9.49 1.58 -15.66
C ASP A 50 9.56 1.91 -14.17
N VAL A 51 10.73 1.81 -13.54
CA VAL A 51 10.95 2.29 -12.16
C VAL A 51 10.90 3.81 -12.11
N ARG A 52 11.40 4.52 -13.13
CA ARG A 52 11.26 5.98 -13.20
C ARG A 52 9.80 6.39 -13.26
N ALA A 53 8.94 5.63 -13.94
CA ALA A 53 7.50 5.87 -13.92
C ALA A 53 6.93 5.81 -12.50
N VAL A 54 7.30 4.80 -11.70
CA VAL A 54 6.93 4.69 -10.28
C VAL A 54 7.40 5.91 -9.49
N LEU A 55 8.66 6.32 -9.68
CA LEU A 55 9.24 7.48 -9.00
C LEU A 55 8.60 8.81 -9.42
N ALA A 56 8.05 8.91 -10.63
CA ALA A 56 7.30 10.05 -11.16
C ALA A 56 5.82 10.08 -10.68
N GLY A 57 5.52 9.41 -9.57
CA GLY A 57 4.20 9.43 -8.95
C GLY A 57 3.13 8.60 -9.66
N ASN A 58 3.50 7.71 -10.58
CA ASN A 58 2.56 6.74 -11.15
C ASN A 58 2.23 5.59 -10.18
N ALA A 59 2.93 5.49 -9.05
CA ALA A 59 2.49 4.70 -7.90
C ALA A 59 2.47 5.57 -6.65
N VAL A 60 1.52 5.27 -5.78
CA VAL A 60 1.30 5.96 -4.52
C VAL A 60 1.23 4.93 -3.40
N TYR A 61 1.92 5.19 -2.29
CA TYR A 61 1.79 4.43 -1.06
C TYR A 61 1.75 5.40 0.12
N ILE A 62 0.67 5.39 0.88
CA ILE A 62 0.46 6.32 2.00
C ILE A 62 0.17 5.49 3.25
N ARG A 63 1.05 5.62 4.24
CA ARG A 63 0.86 4.97 5.54
C ARG A 63 -0.18 5.67 6.38
N ARG A 64 -1.01 4.87 7.07
CA ARG A 64 -2.03 5.34 8.02
C ARG A 64 -2.90 6.42 7.38
N PHE A 65 -3.40 6.13 6.19
CA PHE A 65 -4.25 7.00 5.40
C PHE A 65 -5.64 7.12 6.04
N VAL A 66 -6.38 6.01 6.13
CA VAL A 66 -7.77 6.02 6.65
C VAL A 66 -7.87 5.99 8.18
N CYS A 67 -6.88 5.42 8.87
CA CYS A 67 -6.79 5.40 10.34
C CYS A 67 -5.34 5.20 10.80
N GLU A 68 -5.08 5.31 12.10
CA GLU A 68 -3.80 4.91 12.68
C GLU A 68 -3.63 3.38 12.65
N GLU A 69 -2.38 2.90 12.57
CA GLU A 69 -2.08 1.46 12.42
C GLU A 69 -2.69 0.62 13.56
N ALA A 70 -2.65 1.12 14.80
CA ALA A 70 -3.23 0.44 15.96
C ALA A 70 -4.75 0.66 16.13
N ASP A 71 -5.37 1.56 15.36
CA ASP A 71 -6.80 1.87 15.46
C ASP A 71 -7.63 0.91 14.61
N MET A 72 -8.16 -0.11 15.28
CA MET A 72 -8.98 -1.15 14.65
C MET A 72 -10.47 -0.78 14.54
N ARG A 73 -10.89 0.43 14.96
CA ARG A 73 -12.32 0.79 14.99
C ARG A 73 -12.99 0.76 13.62
N LEU A 74 -12.29 1.19 12.56
CA LEU A 74 -12.83 1.12 11.20
C LEU A 74 -12.98 -0.32 10.72
N TYR A 75 -11.98 -1.16 10.99
CA TYR A 75 -12.02 -2.59 10.73
C TYR A 75 -13.22 -3.24 11.44
N GLU A 76 -13.38 -3.01 12.74
CA GLU A 76 -14.45 -3.64 13.53
C GLU A 76 -15.84 -3.14 13.11
N ARG A 77 -15.98 -1.85 12.79
CA ARG A 77 -17.24 -1.30 12.29
C ARG A 77 -17.61 -1.90 10.93
N LEU A 78 -16.67 -1.95 9.97
CA LEU A 78 -16.89 -2.58 8.67
C LEU A 78 -17.27 -4.06 8.82
N ARG A 79 -16.53 -4.79 9.67
CA ARG A 79 -16.81 -6.19 9.99
C ARG A 79 -18.22 -6.38 10.54
N ALA A 80 -18.63 -5.56 11.51
CA ALA A 80 -19.96 -5.63 12.11
C ALA A 80 -21.08 -5.30 11.10
N GLU A 81 -20.88 -4.27 10.27
CA GLU A 81 -21.84 -3.90 9.23
C GLU A 81 -22.00 -5.03 8.20
N LEU A 82 -20.90 -5.62 7.74
CA LEU A 82 -20.95 -6.77 6.84
C LEU A 82 -21.69 -7.93 7.49
N VAL A 83 -21.32 -8.34 8.71
CA VAL A 83 -22.01 -9.42 9.44
C VAL A 83 -23.51 -9.16 9.55
N ALA A 84 -23.92 -7.94 9.90
CA ALA A 84 -25.33 -7.59 10.03
C ALA A 84 -26.08 -7.62 8.69
N ALA A 85 -25.47 -7.10 7.61
CA ALA A 85 -26.10 -7.03 6.30
C ALA A 85 -26.23 -8.40 5.61
N THR A 86 -25.36 -9.33 5.96
CA THR A 86 -25.21 -10.56 5.20
C THR A 86 -25.59 -11.79 6.04
N GLY A 87 -25.30 -11.79 7.36
CA GLY A 87 -25.57 -12.90 8.29
C GLY A 87 -24.37 -13.81 8.57
N ALA A 88 -23.13 -13.40 8.26
CA ALA A 88 -21.95 -14.26 8.38
C ALA A 88 -21.63 -14.52 9.83
N ASN A 89 -21.20 -15.75 10.08
CA ASN A 89 -20.41 -16.02 11.25
C ASN A 89 -18.91 -15.84 10.92
N MET A 90 -18.36 -14.66 11.19
CA MET A 90 -16.91 -14.46 11.20
C MET A 90 -16.38 -14.98 12.55
N SER A 91 -15.94 -16.23 12.63
CA SER A 91 -15.34 -16.73 13.88
C SER A 91 -13.90 -16.23 14.04
N ARG A 92 -13.47 -15.96 15.28
CA ARG A 92 -12.08 -15.60 15.61
C ARG A 92 -11.08 -16.73 15.33
N ASP A 93 -11.57 -17.96 15.14
CA ASP A 93 -10.78 -19.16 14.87
C ASP A 93 -10.69 -19.51 13.37
N GLY A 94 -10.79 -18.51 12.48
CA GLY A 94 -10.72 -18.73 11.03
C GLY A 94 -11.94 -19.45 10.44
N GLY A 95 -13.07 -19.40 11.16
CA GLY A 95 -14.34 -20.01 10.77
C GLY A 95 -14.74 -19.63 9.36
N ARG A 96 -15.22 -20.64 8.63
CA ARG A 96 -15.70 -20.54 7.25
C ARG A 96 -16.72 -19.40 7.17
N ILE A 97 -16.34 -18.30 6.54
CA ILE A 97 -17.31 -17.33 6.07
C ILE A 97 -17.99 -17.97 4.87
N ASP A 98 -19.17 -18.53 5.07
CA ASP A 98 -20.02 -19.03 3.98
C ASP A 98 -20.82 -17.86 3.39
N TRP A 99 -20.08 -16.88 2.84
CA TRP A 99 -20.60 -16.17 1.68
C TRP A 99 -20.50 -17.13 0.51
N SER A 100 -21.17 -16.85 -0.61
CA SER A 100 -20.98 -17.59 -1.86
C SER A 100 -19.51 -17.97 -2.09
N ARG A 101 -19.20 -18.94 -2.95
CA ARG A 101 -17.85 -19.46 -3.27
C ARG A 101 -16.69 -18.44 -3.48
N HIS A 102 -16.95 -17.13 -3.41
CA HIS A 102 -16.04 -16.01 -3.55
C HIS A 102 -16.05 -15.13 -2.27
N GLU A 103 -14.90 -15.00 -1.62
CA GLU A 103 -14.61 -14.11 -0.47
C GLU A 103 -14.47 -12.63 -0.92
N ILE A 104 -15.29 -12.25 -1.90
CA ILE A 104 -15.17 -11.05 -2.73
C ILE A 104 -16.56 -10.45 -2.91
N PHE A 105 -16.71 -9.17 -2.61
CA PHE A 105 -17.89 -8.39 -2.98
C PHE A 105 -17.54 -7.42 -4.11
N GLU A 106 -18.26 -7.51 -5.23
CA GLU A 106 -18.19 -6.55 -6.34
C GLU A 106 -19.23 -5.45 -6.12
N ASN A 107 -18.82 -4.19 -6.18
CA ASN A 107 -19.68 -3.02 -5.97
C ASN A 107 -20.64 -3.09 -4.77
N PRO A 108 -20.15 -3.32 -3.53
CA PRO A 108 -20.98 -3.48 -2.34
C PRO A 108 -21.60 -2.16 -1.80
N THR A 109 -22.12 -1.29 -2.67
CA THR A 109 -22.56 0.07 -2.28
C THR A 109 -23.82 0.11 -1.42
N GLY A 110 -24.49 -1.02 -1.21
CA GLY A 110 -25.69 -1.14 -0.36
C GLY A 110 -25.51 -1.91 0.95
N ILE A 111 -24.33 -2.47 1.24
CA ILE A 111 -24.16 -3.41 2.37
C ILE A 111 -23.42 -2.83 3.59
N SER A 112 -22.66 -1.75 3.41
CA SER A 112 -21.90 -1.12 4.50
C SER A 112 -21.75 0.38 4.25
N ALA A 113 -22.18 1.17 5.25
CA ALA A 113 -21.99 2.62 5.23
C ALA A 113 -20.50 2.96 5.34
N MET A 114 -19.75 2.20 6.15
CA MET A 114 -18.30 2.38 6.29
C MET A 114 -17.54 2.11 4.99
N PHE A 115 -17.94 1.09 4.22
CA PHE A 115 -17.40 0.86 2.89
C PHE A 115 -17.60 2.09 1.99
N ASN A 116 -18.83 2.64 1.94
CA ASN A 116 -19.14 3.82 1.14
C ASN A 116 -18.34 5.06 1.58
N GLU A 117 -18.24 5.32 2.89
CA GLU A 117 -17.45 6.44 3.44
C GLU A 117 -15.97 6.34 3.00
N ILE A 118 -15.41 5.13 2.94
CA ILE A 118 -14.04 4.87 2.46
C ILE A 118 -13.93 5.15 0.96
N ILE A 119 -14.87 4.64 0.15
CA ILE A 119 -14.87 4.88 -1.30
C ILE A 119 -14.99 6.38 -1.60
N GLU A 120 -15.85 7.10 -0.89
CA GLU A 120 -15.98 8.57 -1.01
C GLU A 120 -14.68 9.29 -0.64
N MET A 121 -14.02 8.87 0.44
CA MET A 121 -12.70 9.41 0.81
C MET A 121 -11.66 9.20 -0.30
N LEU A 122 -11.61 8.01 -0.91
CA LEU A 122 -10.69 7.72 -2.02
C LEU A 122 -11.03 8.53 -3.26
N ALA A 123 -12.31 8.58 -3.64
CA ALA A 123 -12.80 9.34 -4.78
C ALA A 123 -12.48 10.83 -4.67
N GLU A 124 -12.60 11.40 -3.48
CA GLU A 124 -12.32 12.80 -3.23
C GLU A 124 -10.82 13.09 -3.11
N TYR A 125 -10.08 12.25 -2.37
CA TYR A 125 -8.64 12.47 -2.15
C TYR A 125 -7.82 12.26 -3.42
N PHE A 126 -8.18 11.32 -4.29
CA PHE A 126 -7.45 11.10 -5.55
C PHE A 126 -8.09 11.80 -6.75
N ASP A 127 -9.15 12.58 -6.54
CA ASP A 127 -9.94 13.22 -7.59
C ASP A 127 -10.34 12.22 -8.70
N LEU A 128 -11.04 11.17 -8.28
CA LEU A 128 -11.30 9.97 -9.07
C LEU A 128 -12.80 9.79 -9.32
N ASP A 129 -13.19 9.60 -10.57
CA ASP A 129 -14.49 9.03 -10.94
C ASP A 129 -14.42 7.52 -10.83
N VAL A 130 -15.05 6.97 -9.79
CA VAL A 130 -15.06 5.54 -9.50
C VAL A 130 -16.03 4.81 -10.43
N TYR A 131 -15.52 3.82 -11.16
CA TYR A 131 -16.29 3.01 -12.10
C TYR A 131 -16.65 1.65 -11.52
N ALA A 132 -15.77 1.09 -10.69
CA ALA A 132 -16.01 -0.17 -10.00
C ALA A 132 -15.26 -0.19 -8.67
N THR A 133 -15.76 -1.02 -7.75
CA THR A 133 -15.15 -1.25 -6.45
C THR A 133 -15.20 -2.72 -6.08
N ARG A 134 -14.27 -3.15 -5.24
CA ARG A 134 -14.19 -4.52 -4.73
C ARG A 134 -13.79 -4.52 -3.27
N LEU A 135 -14.44 -5.37 -2.49
CA LEU A 135 -13.99 -5.73 -1.15
C LEU A 135 -13.52 -7.18 -1.16
N ASN A 136 -12.24 -7.40 -0.87
CA ASN A 136 -11.68 -8.74 -0.66
C ASN A 136 -11.50 -8.97 0.83
N TYR A 137 -11.91 -10.14 1.31
CA TYR A 137 -11.64 -10.57 2.68
C TYR A 137 -10.63 -11.71 2.70
N TYR A 138 -9.61 -11.57 3.53
CA TYR A 138 -8.61 -12.59 3.80
C TYR A 138 -8.73 -12.99 5.27
N ARG A 139 -9.20 -14.20 5.54
CA ARG A 139 -9.32 -14.85 6.86
C ARG A 139 -7.99 -14.97 7.59
N ASP A 140 -6.90 -15.19 6.86
CA ASP A 140 -5.59 -15.47 7.46
C ASP A 140 -4.44 -15.28 6.44
N GLY A 141 -3.24 -15.73 6.84
CA GLY A 141 -2.04 -15.76 6.01
C GLY A 141 -2.08 -16.77 4.86
N HIS A 142 -2.94 -17.79 4.94
CA HIS A 142 -2.96 -18.86 3.95
C HIS A 142 -3.63 -18.46 2.65
N GLN A 143 -4.50 -17.46 2.65
CA GLN A 143 -5.13 -16.92 1.44
C GLN A 143 -4.22 -15.94 0.71
N TRP A 144 -4.28 -15.99 -0.62
CA TRP A 144 -3.41 -15.24 -1.51
C TRP A 144 -4.15 -14.84 -2.78
N LYS A 145 -3.63 -13.82 -3.43
CA LYS A 145 -4.03 -13.42 -4.79
C LYS A 145 -2.82 -13.62 -5.69
N PRO A 146 -2.91 -14.39 -6.79
CA PRO A 146 -1.78 -14.58 -7.70
C PRO A 146 -1.37 -13.26 -8.35
N GLN A 147 -0.17 -13.25 -8.94
CA GLN A 147 0.30 -12.13 -9.76
C GLN A 147 -0.62 -11.96 -10.97
N HIS A 148 -1.04 -10.73 -11.22
CA HIS A 148 -1.92 -10.36 -12.32
C HIS A 148 -1.74 -8.89 -12.69
N HIS A 149 -2.16 -8.56 -13.91
CA HIS A 149 -2.51 -7.19 -14.28
C HIS A 149 -3.99 -6.97 -13.97
N ASP A 150 -4.37 -5.75 -13.59
CA ASP A 150 -5.78 -5.38 -13.58
C ASP A 150 -6.30 -5.38 -15.01
N SER A 151 -7.46 -5.99 -15.25
CA SER A 151 -7.95 -6.32 -16.59
C SER A 151 -8.44 -5.13 -17.44
N HIS A 152 -8.34 -3.89 -16.94
CA HIS A 152 -8.88 -2.66 -17.54
C HIS A 152 -10.28 -2.85 -18.16
N ALA A 153 -11.17 -3.52 -17.41
CA ALA A 153 -12.45 -4.01 -17.89
C ALA A 153 -13.60 -3.00 -17.64
N TYR A 154 -13.35 -1.96 -16.86
CA TYR A 154 -14.38 -1.04 -16.39
C TYR A 154 -14.36 0.26 -17.19
N GLY A 155 -15.25 0.36 -18.17
CA GLY A 155 -15.48 1.62 -18.87
C GLY A 155 -16.52 2.51 -18.18
N GLY A 156 -16.24 3.80 -18.05
CA GLY A 156 -17.17 4.83 -17.60
C GLY A 156 -17.98 5.46 -18.73
N THR A 157 -18.25 6.76 -18.59
CA THR A 157 -18.98 7.60 -19.55
C THR A 157 -18.30 7.61 -20.93
N SER A 158 -19.11 7.71 -21.98
CA SER A 158 -18.62 7.90 -23.34
C SER A 158 -18.25 9.36 -23.58
N THR A 159 -17.22 9.61 -24.39
CA THR A 159 -16.94 10.94 -24.94
C THR A 159 -18.09 11.38 -25.85
N HIS A 160 -18.14 12.66 -26.23
CA HIS A 160 -19.09 13.16 -27.24
C HIS A 160 -18.97 12.44 -28.59
N ALA A 161 -17.82 11.79 -28.86
CA ALA A 161 -17.57 10.97 -30.04
C ALA A 161 -17.95 9.48 -29.85
N GLY A 162 -18.52 9.10 -28.70
CA GLY A 162 -18.99 7.74 -28.41
C GLY A 162 -17.93 6.80 -27.84
N GLU A 163 -16.70 7.24 -27.61
CA GLU A 163 -15.62 6.41 -27.06
C GLU A 163 -15.79 6.20 -25.55
N ARG A 164 -15.80 4.95 -25.10
CA ARG A 164 -15.92 4.63 -23.68
C ARG A 164 -14.60 4.91 -22.96
N LEU A 165 -14.58 5.87 -22.05
CA LEU A 165 -13.41 6.16 -21.24
C LEU A 165 -13.14 5.00 -20.28
N ARG A 166 -11.95 4.40 -20.34
CA ARG A 166 -11.53 3.34 -19.43
C ARG A 166 -10.96 3.90 -18.13
N GLU A 167 -10.95 3.07 -17.10
CA GLU A 167 -10.20 3.33 -15.88
C GLU A 167 -8.71 3.51 -16.19
N ASP A 168 -8.08 4.46 -15.50
CA ASP A 168 -6.65 4.76 -15.63
C ASP A 168 -5.91 4.73 -14.29
N PHE A 169 -6.63 4.38 -13.22
CA PHE A 169 -6.15 4.44 -11.85
C PHE A 169 -6.80 3.34 -11.01
N THR A 170 -5.96 2.58 -10.32
CA THR A 170 -6.36 1.64 -9.27
C THR A 170 -5.93 2.23 -7.94
N VAL A 171 -6.85 2.25 -6.96
CA VAL A 171 -6.54 2.64 -5.59
C VAL A 171 -7.15 1.66 -4.62
N GLY A 172 -6.44 1.32 -3.55
CA GLY A 172 -6.97 0.48 -2.51
C GLY A 172 -6.43 0.79 -1.13
N ILE A 173 -7.18 0.38 -0.12
CA ILE A 173 -6.79 0.48 1.30
C ILE A 173 -6.83 -0.88 1.97
N THR A 174 -6.10 -0.99 3.06
CA THR A 174 -6.09 -2.19 3.91
C THR A 174 -6.62 -1.88 5.31
N LEU A 175 -7.44 -2.78 5.85
CA LEU A 175 -7.90 -2.76 7.24
C LEU A 175 -7.65 -4.14 7.87
N GLY A 176 -7.07 -4.19 9.06
CA GLY A 176 -6.74 -5.44 9.76
C GLY A 176 -5.28 -5.87 9.62
N ALA A 177 -5.05 -7.17 9.52
CA ALA A 177 -3.70 -7.75 9.56
C ALA A 177 -2.79 -7.28 8.42
N THR A 178 -1.51 -7.08 8.76
CA THR A 178 -0.49 -6.61 7.81
C THR A 178 -0.12 -7.69 6.80
N ARG A 179 -0.01 -7.30 5.52
CA ARG A 179 0.44 -8.14 4.40
C ARG A 179 1.35 -7.36 3.44
N SER A 180 1.87 -8.01 2.42
CA SER A 180 2.55 -7.33 1.30
C SER A 180 1.65 -7.32 0.06
N LEU A 181 1.62 -6.19 -0.62
CA LEU A 181 1.22 -6.11 -2.03
C LEU A 181 2.51 -6.13 -2.86
N LEU A 182 2.81 -7.28 -3.45
CA LEU A 182 4.03 -7.53 -4.21
C LEU A 182 3.82 -7.10 -5.66
N PHE A 183 4.71 -6.25 -6.17
CA PHE A 183 4.83 -5.89 -7.57
C PHE A 183 6.03 -6.61 -8.18
N VAL A 184 5.83 -7.20 -9.36
CA VAL A 184 6.86 -7.90 -10.13
C VAL A 184 6.91 -7.29 -11.52
N HIS A 185 8.06 -6.72 -11.87
CA HIS A 185 8.34 -6.20 -13.21
C HIS A 185 8.34 -7.36 -14.20
N GLU A 186 7.44 -7.34 -15.17
CA GLU A 186 7.17 -8.50 -16.02
C GLU A 186 8.38 -8.87 -16.88
N ALA A 187 9.07 -7.87 -17.44
CA ALA A 187 10.18 -8.10 -18.36
C ALA A 187 11.44 -8.66 -17.68
N SER A 188 11.75 -8.23 -16.45
CA SER A 188 13.00 -8.59 -15.77
C SER A 188 12.82 -9.51 -14.56
N GLY A 189 11.60 -9.68 -14.06
CA GLY A 189 11.30 -10.46 -12.85
C GLY A 189 11.74 -9.79 -11.55
N HIS A 190 12.29 -8.58 -11.61
CA HIS A 190 12.62 -7.78 -10.43
C HIS A 190 11.35 -7.36 -9.68
N GLN A 191 11.43 -7.25 -8.36
CA GLN A 191 10.25 -7.05 -7.52
C GLN A 191 10.47 -6.01 -6.43
N PHE A 192 9.38 -5.38 -6.00
CA PHE A 192 9.29 -4.58 -4.78
C PHE A 192 7.90 -4.78 -4.16
N ASP A 193 7.71 -4.41 -2.90
CA ASP A 193 6.40 -4.52 -2.26
C ASP A 193 6.00 -3.29 -1.46
N PHE A 194 4.70 -3.05 -1.38
CA PHE A 194 4.11 -2.14 -0.42
C PHE A 194 3.67 -2.91 0.82
N PRO A 195 4.16 -2.57 2.02
CA PRO A 195 3.59 -3.06 3.27
C PRO A 195 2.14 -2.60 3.39
N GLN A 196 1.19 -3.52 3.38
CA GLN A 196 -0.23 -3.26 3.52
C GLN A 196 -0.62 -3.42 4.98
N ARG A 197 -0.39 -2.38 5.79
CA ARG A 197 -0.78 -2.35 7.22
C ARG A 197 -2.20 -1.83 7.38
N ASN A 198 -2.75 -1.99 8.58
CA ASN A 198 -4.04 -1.39 8.93
C ASN A 198 -4.00 0.13 8.68
N GLY A 199 -4.94 0.61 7.88
CA GLY A 199 -5.09 2.01 7.54
C GLY A 199 -4.27 2.49 6.34
N ASP A 200 -3.38 1.67 5.78
CA ASP A 200 -2.54 2.06 4.64
C ASP A 200 -3.33 2.12 3.33
N CYS A 201 -2.85 2.96 2.41
CA CYS A 201 -3.39 3.15 1.07
C CYS A 201 -2.30 2.88 0.03
N PHE A 202 -2.67 2.24 -1.07
CA PHE A 202 -1.86 2.14 -2.28
C PHE A 202 -2.66 2.64 -3.48
N ALA A 203 -1.97 3.17 -4.49
CA ALA A 203 -2.55 3.42 -5.79
C ALA A 203 -1.51 3.25 -6.89
N PHE A 204 -1.96 3.01 -8.11
CA PHE A 204 -1.10 2.99 -9.29
C PHE A 204 -1.89 3.26 -10.56
N THR A 205 -1.20 3.76 -11.59
CA THR A 205 -1.78 4.07 -12.90
C THR A 205 -1.74 2.87 -13.84
N SER A 206 -2.41 2.98 -14.99
CA SER A 206 -2.27 2.01 -16.08
C SER A 206 -0.82 1.80 -16.53
N GLU A 207 0.05 2.80 -16.42
CA GLU A 207 1.47 2.68 -16.80
C GLU A 207 2.17 1.65 -15.91
N VAL A 208 2.02 1.78 -14.59
CA VAL A 208 2.55 0.82 -13.63
C VAL A 208 1.87 -0.53 -13.76
N ASN A 209 0.55 -0.56 -13.95
CA ASN A 209 -0.20 -1.80 -14.18
C ASN A 209 0.21 -2.53 -15.47
N ASN A 210 0.80 -1.87 -16.46
CA ASN A 210 1.25 -2.54 -17.67
C ASN A 210 2.67 -3.11 -17.51
N ALA A 211 3.53 -2.44 -16.76
CA ALA A 211 4.92 -2.86 -16.56
C ALA A 211 5.08 -3.89 -15.42
N PHE A 212 4.21 -3.82 -14.42
CA PHE A 212 4.29 -4.64 -13.21
C PHE A 212 3.01 -5.43 -13.00
N THR A 213 3.15 -6.74 -12.83
CA THR A 213 2.08 -7.55 -12.24
C THR A 213 2.07 -7.35 -10.73
N HIS A 214 0.89 -7.49 -10.09
CA HIS A 214 0.77 -7.41 -8.64
C HIS A 214 -0.02 -8.58 -8.03
N GLY A 215 0.25 -8.86 -6.76
CA GLY A 215 -0.42 -9.92 -6.03
C GLY A 215 -0.20 -9.84 -4.53
N VAL A 216 -0.93 -10.68 -3.79
CA VAL A 216 -0.82 -10.78 -2.33
C VAL A 216 -0.27 -12.16 -2.01
N PRO A 217 1.02 -12.31 -1.69
CA PRO A 217 1.65 -13.61 -1.42
C PRO A 217 1.12 -14.25 -0.15
N ARG A 218 1.11 -15.60 -0.08
CA ARG A 218 0.81 -16.34 1.17
C ARG A 218 1.82 -15.99 2.27
N VAL A 219 1.35 -16.01 3.51
CA VAL A 219 2.16 -15.87 4.72
C VAL A 219 2.04 -17.15 5.53
N ASN A 220 3.18 -17.76 5.86
CA ASN A 220 3.23 -19.04 6.56
C ASN A 220 3.22 -18.90 8.10
N THR A 221 3.29 -17.67 8.61
CA THR A 221 3.15 -17.37 10.03
C THR A 221 1.68 -17.07 10.35
N PRO A 222 1.18 -17.47 11.54
CA PRO A 222 -0.14 -17.07 12.00
C PRO A 222 -0.27 -15.55 12.03
N ILE A 223 -1.33 -15.05 11.39
CA ILE A 223 -1.70 -13.64 11.37
C ILE A 223 -3.22 -13.54 11.42
N GLY A 224 -3.74 -12.36 11.79
CA GLY A 224 -5.18 -12.11 11.76
C GLY A 224 -5.74 -12.01 10.34
N ASP A 225 -7.04 -11.72 10.28
CA ASP A 225 -7.75 -11.45 9.04
C ASP A 225 -7.60 -9.98 8.60
N ARG A 226 -7.96 -9.71 7.35
CA ARG A 226 -7.94 -8.35 6.80
C ARG A 226 -8.97 -8.14 5.69
N PHE A 227 -9.37 -6.90 5.51
CA PHE A 227 -10.07 -6.42 4.33
C PHE A 227 -9.11 -5.66 3.41
N SER A 228 -9.30 -5.84 2.11
CA SER A 228 -8.74 -4.96 1.08
C SER A 228 -9.91 -4.38 0.28
N ILE A 229 -10.04 -3.06 0.33
CA ILE A 229 -11.06 -2.31 -0.40
C ILE A 229 -10.37 -1.63 -1.57
N ILE A 230 -10.86 -1.85 -2.79
CA ILE A 230 -10.27 -1.38 -4.03
C ILE A 230 -11.32 -0.58 -4.80
N ALA A 231 -10.90 0.52 -5.41
CA ALA A 231 -11.65 1.28 -6.38
C ALA A 231 -10.85 1.40 -7.68
N TRP A 232 -11.51 1.15 -8.79
CA TRP A 232 -11.01 1.44 -10.13
C TRP A 232 -11.79 2.61 -10.68
N GLY A 233 -11.09 3.52 -11.32
CA GLY A 233 -11.73 4.70 -11.86
C GLY A 233 -10.85 5.47 -12.80
N ARG A 234 -11.35 6.64 -13.19
CA ARG A 234 -10.62 7.60 -14.00
C ARG A 234 -10.34 8.87 -13.23
N ARG A 235 -9.10 9.34 -13.25
CA ARG A 235 -8.74 10.63 -12.66
C ARG A 235 -9.47 11.75 -13.39
N ARG A 236 -10.16 12.63 -12.66
CA ARG A 236 -10.83 13.81 -13.26
C ARG A 236 -9.80 14.84 -13.69
N THR A 237 -8.81 15.07 -12.83
CA THR A 237 -7.66 15.95 -13.10
C THR A 237 -6.37 15.31 -12.62
N MET A 238 -5.27 15.63 -13.30
CA MET A 238 -3.93 15.26 -12.85
C MET A 238 -3.44 16.29 -11.83
N ASN A 239 -3.05 15.82 -10.65
CA ASN A 239 -2.54 16.66 -9.56
C ASN A 239 -1.56 15.87 -8.69
N GLU A 240 -0.91 16.54 -7.73
CA GLU A 240 0.15 15.97 -6.86
C GLU A 240 -0.25 14.71 -6.07
N ARG A 241 -1.56 14.45 -5.89
CA ARG A 241 -2.05 13.27 -5.14
C ARG A 241 -2.18 12.04 -6.02
N ASN A 242 -2.26 12.21 -7.34
CA ASN A 242 -2.55 11.13 -8.30
C ASN A 242 -1.59 11.10 -9.51
N SER A 243 -0.60 11.99 -9.51
CA SER A 243 0.51 12.08 -10.48
C SER A 243 1.58 13.04 -9.94
N ASP A 244 2.85 12.87 -10.31
CA ASP A 244 3.90 13.88 -10.04
C ASP A 244 4.12 14.81 -11.25
N ARG A 245 3.25 14.71 -12.27
CA ARG A 245 3.30 15.61 -13.44
C ARG A 245 2.67 16.94 -13.07
N ALA A 246 3.42 17.77 -12.36
CA ALA A 246 3.36 19.20 -12.65
C ALA A 246 3.44 19.36 -14.18
N VAL A 247 2.38 19.92 -14.76
CA VAL A 247 2.16 20.17 -16.19
C VAL A 247 3.47 20.25 -16.98
N THR A 248 3.89 19.15 -17.61
CA THR A 248 5.00 19.19 -18.57
C THR A 248 4.44 19.61 -19.93
N SER A 249 4.24 20.90 -20.12
CA SER A 249 4.84 21.52 -21.31
C SER A 249 6.34 21.23 -21.22
N PHE A 250 6.81 20.31 -22.05
CA PHE A 250 8.22 19.94 -22.13
C PHE A 250 9.04 21.17 -22.56
N GLU A 251 9.59 21.89 -21.59
CA GLU A 251 10.83 22.63 -21.78
C GLU A 251 11.87 22.05 -20.83
N GLY A 252 12.99 21.66 -21.41
CA GLY A 252 13.94 20.72 -20.84
C GLY A 252 14.63 21.20 -19.57
N ASN A 253 14.63 20.34 -18.56
CA ASN A 253 15.76 20.12 -17.66
C ASN A 253 15.62 18.74 -16.99
N ASP A 254 15.79 17.71 -17.81
CA ASP A 254 16.74 16.61 -17.61
C ASP A 254 16.98 16.01 -16.20
N LEU A 255 16.21 14.97 -15.88
CA LEU A 255 16.66 13.85 -15.04
C LEU A 255 17.52 12.90 -15.90
N ARG A 256 18.82 13.20 -16.06
CA ARG A 256 19.71 12.50 -17.01
C ARG A 256 20.22 11.14 -16.54
N SER A 257 20.08 10.76 -15.28
CA SER A 257 20.60 9.47 -14.81
C SER A 257 19.78 8.81 -13.69
N VAL A 258 19.85 7.48 -13.63
CA VAL A 258 19.31 6.67 -12.53
C VAL A 258 19.92 7.09 -11.19
N ASP A 259 21.19 7.50 -11.18
CA ASP A 259 21.86 8.03 -9.98
C ASP A 259 21.24 9.35 -9.51
N ASP A 260 20.73 10.19 -10.42
CA ASP A 260 20.02 11.42 -10.05
C ASP A 260 18.65 11.11 -9.44
N ALA A 261 17.97 10.08 -9.95
CA ALA A 261 16.70 9.61 -9.37
C ALA A 261 16.92 8.98 -7.99
N ILE A 262 17.97 8.18 -7.81
CA ILE A 262 18.37 7.60 -6.52
C ILE A 262 18.78 8.72 -5.55
N ARG A 263 19.58 9.70 -5.98
CA ARG A 263 19.95 10.87 -5.18
C ARG A 263 18.74 11.72 -4.80
N ALA A 264 17.81 11.96 -5.71
CA ALA A 264 16.58 12.70 -5.46
C ALA A 264 15.70 11.96 -4.43
N ALA A 265 15.56 10.63 -4.57
CA ALA A 265 14.86 9.80 -3.59
C ALA A 265 15.52 9.87 -2.20
N HIS A 266 16.85 9.77 -2.12
CA HIS A 266 17.58 9.93 -0.85
C HIS A 266 17.46 11.34 -0.24
N GLN A 267 17.41 12.39 -1.07
CA GLN A 267 17.24 13.77 -0.62
C GLN A 267 15.82 14.03 -0.06
N LEU A 268 14.79 13.44 -0.66
CA LEU A 268 13.42 13.47 -0.15
C LEU A 268 13.29 12.76 1.21
N VAL A 269 13.94 11.60 1.37
CA VAL A 269 13.99 10.86 2.64
C VAL A 269 14.74 11.65 3.73
N SER A 270 15.83 12.32 3.37
CA SER A 270 16.62 13.12 4.33
C SER A 270 15.87 14.35 4.84
N ARG A 271 15.04 14.98 4.01
CA ARG A 271 14.19 16.12 4.40
C ARG A 271 13.04 15.72 5.34
N ALA A 272 12.42 14.57 5.11
CA ALA A 272 11.40 14.03 6.02
C ALA A 272 11.98 13.68 7.41
N SER A 273 13.24 13.22 7.44
CA SER A 273 13.96 12.84 8.67
C SER A 273 14.46 14.04 9.49
N ALA A 274 14.77 15.16 8.84
CA ALA A 274 15.24 16.39 9.50
C ALA A 274 14.12 17.11 10.28
N SER A 275 12.86 16.90 9.90
CA SER A 275 11.68 17.49 10.57
C SER A 275 11.31 16.81 11.90
N THR A 276 12.00 15.72 12.28
CA THR A 276 11.67 14.91 13.47
C THR A 276 12.74 14.89 14.57
N ARG A 277 13.79 15.72 14.52
CA ARG A 277 14.73 15.81 15.66
C ARG A 277 14.23 16.80 16.71
N PRO A 278 13.92 16.35 17.95
CA PRO A 278 13.75 17.27 19.06
C PRO A 278 15.09 17.90 19.40
N THR A 279 15.11 19.22 19.56
CA THR A 279 16.23 19.98 20.08
C THR A 279 16.49 19.56 21.52
N VAL A 280 17.50 18.72 21.76
CA VAL A 280 17.95 18.38 23.11
C VAL A 280 19.00 19.39 23.54
N THR A 281 18.62 20.23 24.50
CA THR A 281 19.51 21.15 25.20
C THR A 281 20.50 20.35 26.07
N PRO A 282 21.82 20.60 26.00
CA PRO A 282 22.78 19.86 26.80
C PRO A 282 22.78 20.40 28.24
N THR A 283 22.44 19.55 29.21
CA THR A 283 22.60 19.88 30.63
C THR A 283 23.89 19.26 31.15
N LEU A 284 24.70 20.08 31.82
CA LEU A 284 26.01 19.75 32.39
C LEU A 284 25.91 18.79 33.59
N SER A 285 26.78 17.79 33.56
CA SER A 285 27.60 17.21 34.65
C SER A 285 26.92 16.83 35.98
N THR A 286 26.98 15.53 36.31
CA THR A 286 27.60 15.14 37.58
C THR A 286 28.29 13.78 37.46
N ARG A 287 29.58 13.78 37.81
CA ARG A 287 30.51 12.65 37.86
C ARG A 287 30.34 11.95 39.21
N MET A 288 30.08 10.65 39.22
CA MET A 288 30.41 9.77 40.35
C MET A 288 30.97 8.44 39.86
N GLU A 289 31.96 8.00 40.61
CA GLU A 289 32.95 6.96 40.33
C GLU A 289 32.50 5.54 40.72
N ARG A 290 33.18 4.56 40.09
CA ARG A 290 33.50 3.18 40.54
C ARG A 290 32.33 2.19 40.71
N ASN A 291 32.43 1.01 40.08
CA ASN A 291 33.22 -0.09 40.67
C ASN A 291 33.35 -1.29 39.71
N ASP A 292 34.49 -1.97 39.83
CA ASP A 292 34.93 -3.17 39.12
C ASP A 292 34.11 -4.42 39.48
N GLY A 293 34.07 -5.43 38.58
CA GLY A 293 33.43 -6.70 38.89
C GLY A 293 33.39 -7.77 37.80
N ASN A 294 34.58 -8.21 37.37
CA ASN A 294 34.94 -9.54 36.86
C ASN A 294 33.89 -10.68 36.92
N SER A 295 33.69 -11.43 35.82
CA SER A 295 34.14 -12.83 35.69
C SER A 295 33.42 -13.65 34.60
N HIS A 296 34.25 -14.38 33.86
CA HIS A 296 33.93 -15.49 32.97
C HIS A 296 33.12 -16.60 33.65
N ARG A 297 32.26 -17.26 32.88
CA ARG A 297 32.17 -18.74 32.87
C ARG A 297 31.64 -19.27 31.53
N ASN A 298 32.50 -20.05 30.88
CA ASN A 298 32.16 -21.08 29.90
C ASN A 298 31.26 -22.13 30.56
N GLU A 299 30.32 -22.70 29.81
CA GLU A 299 30.12 -24.16 29.82
C GLU A 299 29.37 -24.62 28.55
N SER A 300 30.03 -25.51 27.84
CA SER A 300 29.56 -26.46 26.82
C SER A 300 28.57 -27.46 27.45
N SER A 301 27.59 -28.06 26.77
CA SER A 301 27.76 -29.10 25.74
C SER A 301 26.44 -29.84 25.53
N ALA A 302 26.35 -30.56 24.40
CA ALA A 302 25.46 -31.69 24.10
C ALA A 302 23.95 -31.39 23.94
N GLY A 303 23.26 -31.74 22.87
CA GLY A 303 23.47 -32.85 21.93
C GLY A 303 22.36 -33.88 22.13
N SER A 304 21.29 -33.80 21.33
CA SER A 304 20.43 -34.95 21.07
C SER A 304 19.59 -34.74 19.80
N SER A 305 20.08 -35.34 18.72
CA SER A 305 19.41 -35.63 17.46
C SER A 305 18.54 -36.90 17.57
N VAL A 306 17.29 -36.90 17.08
CA VAL A 306 16.61 -38.03 16.38
C VAL A 306 15.36 -37.47 15.62
N PRO A 307 14.71 -38.18 14.67
CA PRO A 307 15.00 -38.26 13.25
C PRO A 307 13.88 -37.72 12.32
N ALA A 308 14.25 -37.55 11.05
CA ALA A 308 13.39 -37.24 9.92
C ALA A 308 12.34 -38.34 9.62
N LYS A 309 11.09 -37.93 9.34
CA LYS A 309 10.11 -38.73 8.59
C LYS A 309 9.77 -38.03 7.27
N LYS A 310 10.14 -38.70 6.17
CA LYS A 310 9.76 -38.41 4.78
C LYS A 310 8.34 -38.95 4.47
N LYS A 311 7.77 -38.40 3.40
CA LYS A 311 6.59 -38.82 2.58
C LYS A 311 5.27 -38.21 3.08
N LYS A 312 4.40 -37.64 2.23
CA LYS A 312 4.03 -38.03 0.86
C LYS A 312 3.48 -36.80 0.10
N LYS A 313 3.90 -36.66 -1.17
CA LYS A 313 3.24 -35.83 -2.18
C LYS A 313 1.82 -36.36 -2.40
N ASN A 314 0.81 -35.50 -2.38
CA ASN A 314 -0.42 -35.71 -3.11
C ASN A 314 -0.70 -34.51 -4.00
N ARG A 315 -0.63 -34.81 -5.29
CA ARG A 315 -0.97 -34.01 -6.45
C ARG A 315 -2.46 -34.27 -6.69
N LEU A 316 -3.28 -33.25 -6.77
CA LEU A 316 -4.62 -33.36 -7.33
C LEU A 316 -4.89 -32.12 -8.19
N GLN A 317 -5.41 -32.45 -9.38
CA GLN A 317 -5.82 -31.60 -10.48
C GLN A 317 -6.94 -30.65 -10.07
#